data_AF-A0A399EEX7-F1
#
_entry.id   AF-A0A399EEX7-F1
#
_cell.length_a   1.000
_cell.length_b   1.000
_cell.length_c   1.000
_cell.angle_alpha   90.00
_cell.angle_beta   90.00
_cell.angle_gamma   90.00
#
_symmetry.space_group_name_H-M   'P 1'
#
loop_
_entity.id
_entity.type
_entity.pdbx_description
1 polymer ?
#
loop_
_entity_poly.entity_id
_entity_poly.type
_entity_poly.pdbx_seq_one_letter_code
_entity_poly.pdbx_strand_id
1 'polypeptide(L)'
;MAGGFAVLPGHAQGGTLPDPAPYARVDTLVVLMGVGERARIAAALIRAGRRPGEPVAFVENGSTPEERVVTATLGRVAEGGVEVRPPAVWVIGEVVRVRERLEALERAVAGRERLEAPTSQPHQTSIPKEVT
;
A
#
# COMPACT_ATOMS: atom_id res chain seq x y z
N MET A 1 -3.70 -10.77 15.00
CA MET A 1 -4.38 -11.35 13.83
C MET A 1 -5.66 -10.55 13.63
N ALA A 2 -5.96 -10.10 12.42
CA ALA A 2 -7.25 -9.47 12.11
C ALA A 2 -8.34 -10.56 12.17
N GLY A 3 -9.39 -10.36 12.96
CA GLY A 3 -10.53 -11.26 13.11
C GLY A 3 -11.53 -11.19 11.96
N GLY A 4 -11.43 -10.19 11.07
CA GLY A 4 -12.27 -10.08 9.87
C GLY A 4 -11.95 -8.86 9.01
N PHE A 5 -12.52 -8.84 7.80
CA PHE A 5 -12.49 -7.68 6.91
C PHE A 5 -13.89 -7.36 6.38
N ALA A 6 -14.11 -6.10 6.00
CA ALA A 6 -15.34 -5.63 5.39
C ALA A 6 -15.03 -4.76 4.19
N VAL A 7 -15.97 -4.71 3.24
CA VAL A 7 -15.89 -3.87 2.04
C VAL A 7 -17.06 -2.89 2.06
N LEU A 8 -16.76 -1.61 1.93
CA LEU A 8 -17.74 -0.51 1.89
C LEU A 8 -17.62 0.26 0.56
N PRO A 9 -18.72 0.47 -0.18
CA PRO A 9 -18.72 1.43 -1.27
C PRO A 9 -18.65 2.85 -0.70
N GLY A 10 -17.70 3.65 -1.18
CA GLY A 10 -17.51 5.06 -0.82
C GLY A 10 -18.20 6.03 -1.79
N HIS A 11 -19.12 5.55 -2.62
CA HIS A 11 -19.90 6.37 -3.53
C HIS A 11 -21.32 6.60 -2.98
N ALA A 12 -21.80 7.83 -3.09
CA ALA A 12 -23.12 8.22 -2.64
C ALA A 12 -24.18 7.89 -3.70
N GLN A 13 -24.98 6.84 -3.49
CA GLN A 13 -26.14 6.60 -4.34
C GLN A 13 -27.23 7.60 -3.97
N GLY A 14 -27.60 8.49 -4.90
CA GLY A 14 -28.60 9.54 -4.63
C GLY A 14 -28.11 10.65 -3.67
N GLY A 15 -26.79 10.88 -3.58
CA GLY A 15 -26.21 11.97 -2.79
C GLY A 15 -25.98 11.67 -1.31
N THR A 16 -26.37 10.48 -0.83
CA THR A 16 -26.07 10.03 0.54
C THR A 16 -24.96 9.00 0.56
N LEU A 17 -23.89 9.27 1.32
CA LEU A 17 -22.83 8.29 1.59
C LEU A 17 -23.36 7.18 2.49
N PRO A 18 -22.98 5.90 2.26
CA PRO A 18 -23.24 4.83 3.21
C PRO A 18 -22.66 5.18 4.58
N ASP A 19 -23.43 4.98 5.64
CA ASP A 19 -22.96 5.24 7.00
C ASP A 19 -21.76 4.32 7.32
N PRO A 20 -20.55 4.88 7.55
CA PRO A 20 -19.39 4.07 7.83
C PRO A 20 -19.32 3.61 9.30
N ALA A 21 -20.19 4.10 10.19
CA ALA A 21 -20.13 3.83 11.62
C ALA A 21 -20.22 2.33 12.00
N PRO A 22 -21.08 1.49 11.38
CA PRO A 22 -21.13 0.06 11.68
C PRO A 22 -19.80 -0.67 11.43
N TYR A 23 -18.96 -0.14 10.53
CA TYR A 23 -17.70 -0.76 10.13
C TYR A 23 -16.49 -0.27 10.94
N ALA A 24 -16.67 0.69 11.85
CA ALA A 24 -15.58 1.30 12.61
C ALA A 24 -14.80 0.29 13.45
N ARG A 25 -15.43 -0.81 13.87
CA ARG A 25 -14.83 -1.87 14.71
C ARG A 25 -14.23 -3.04 13.92
N VAL A 26 -14.42 -3.10 12.61
CA VAL A 26 -13.80 -4.13 11.77
C VAL A 26 -12.29 -3.90 11.76
N ASP A 27 -11.47 -4.94 11.82
CA ASP A 27 -10.00 -4.78 11.86
C ASP A 27 -9.45 -4.22 10.55
N THR A 28 -9.87 -4.80 9.42
CA THR A 28 -9.49 -4.36 8.08
C THR A 28 -10.71 -3.86 7.33
N LEU A 29 -10.74 -2.56 7.03
CA LEU A 29 -11.79 -1.97 6.21
C LEU A 29 -11.25 -1.64 4.82
N VAL A 30 -11.97 -2.08 3.79
CA VAL A 30 -11.68 -1.74 2.39
C VAL A 30 -12.79 -0.85 1.86
N VAL A 31 -12.42 0.32 1.36
CA VAL A 31 -13.33 1.29 0.76
C VAL A 31 -13.12 1.31 -0.74
N LEU A 32 -14.17 0.96 -1.50
CA LEU A 32 -14.17 1.00 -2.96
C LEU A 32 -14.82 2.28 -3.45
N MET A 33 -14.31 2.88 -4.53
CA MET A 33 -14.87 4.13 -5.11
C MET A 33 -14.93 5.32 -4.13
N GLY A 34 -14.14 5.29 -3.04
CA GLY A 34 -14.17 6.32 -1.99
C GLY A 34 -13.25 7.51 -2.21
N VAL A 35 -12.47 7.55 -3.29
CA VAL A 35 -11.42 8.57 -3.52
C VAL A 35 -11.97 10.00 -3.47
N GLY A 36 -13.11 10.24 -4.10
CA GLY A 36 -13.74 11.56 -4.13
C GLY A 36 -14.24 12.04 -2.76
N GLU A 37 -14.66 11.11 -1.91
CA GLU A 37 -15.29 11.38 -0.62
C GLU A 37 -14.38 11.03 0.56
N ARG A 38 -13.09 10.76 0.29
CA ARG A 38 -12.13 10.18 1.25
C ARG A 38 -12.03 10.96 2.56
N ALA A 39 -11.99 12.29 2.50
CA ALA A 39 -11.88 13.13 3.69
C ALA A 39 -13.14 13.02 4.56
N ARG A 40 -14.33 13.02 3.94
CA ARG A 40 -15.62 12.89 4.65
C ARG A 40 -15.77 11.51 5.29
N ILE A 41 -15.43 10.45 4.56
CA ILE A 41 -15.46 9.07 5.04
C ILE A 41 -14.47 8.88 6.20
N ALA A 42 -13.24 9.37 6.08
CA ALA A 42 -12.23 9.29 7.14
C ALA A 42 -12.70 10.01 8.42
N ALA A 43 -13.22 11.23 8.29
CA ALA A 43 -13.75 11.97 9.42
C ALA A 43 -14.92 11.25 10.10
N ALA A 44 -15.81 10.61 9.32
CA ALA A 44 -16.92 9.83 9.86
C ALA A 44 -16.44 8.57 10.59
N LEU A 45 -15.47 7.83 10.04
CA LEU A 45 -14.86 6.67 10.71
C LEU A 45 -14.17 7.06 12.03
N ILE A 46 -13.47 8.19 12.07
CA ILE A 46 -12.86 8.71 13.31
C ILE A 46 -13.93 9.04 14.35
N ARG A 47 -15.00 9.74 13.95
CA ARG A 47 -16.13 10.03 14.86
C ARG A 47 -16.80 8.76 15.39
N ALA A 48 -16.83 7.70 14.58
CA ALA A 48 -17.38 6.40 14.96
C ALA A 48 -16.43 5.55 15.84
N GLY A 49 -15.23 6.05 16.15
CA GLY A 49 -14.32 5.44 17.13
C GLY A 49 -13.02 4.86 16.56
N ARG A 50 -12.74 5.01 15.26
CA ARG A 50 -11.42 4.66 14.71
C ARG A 50 -10.34 5.66 15.12
N ARG A 51 -9.11 5.19 15.26
CA ARG A 51 -7.99 6.01 15.72
C ARG A 51 -7.48 6.89 14.57
N PRO A 52 -7.26 8.20 14.75
CA PRO A 52 -6.68 9.06 13.71
C PRO A 52 -5.29 8.60 13.23
N GLY A 53 -4.50 7.96 14.10
CA GLY A 53 -3.19 7.40 13.77
C GLY A 53 -3.24 6.05 13.04
N GLU A 54 -4.42 5.51 12.76
CA GLU A 54 -4.55 4.20 12.12
C GLU A 54 -3.97 4.23 10.69
N PRO A 55 -3.13 3.26 10.31
CA PRO A 55 -2.48 3.26 9.01
C PRO A 55 -3.48 2.98 7.89
N VAL A 56 -3.29 3.66 6.76
CA VAL A 56 -4.10 3.52 5.55
C VAL A 56 -3.22 3.41 4.32
N ALA A 57 -3.72 2.73 3.30
CA ALA A 57 -3.10 2.67 1.98
C ALA A 57 -4.15 2.89 0.89
N PHE A 58 -3.80 3.69 -0.11
CA PHE A 58 -4.51 3.75 -1.38
C PHE A 58 -3.67 3.05 -2.44
N VAL A 59 -4.26 2.12 -3.17
CA VAL A 59 -3.64 1.42 -4.30
C VAL A 59 -4.32 1.90 -5.57
N GLU A 60 -3.67 2.81 -6.29
CA GLU A 60 -4.12 3.34 -7.58
C GLU A 60 -3.72 2.39 -8.69
N ASN A 61 -4.59 2.20 -9.70
CA ASN A 61 -4.33 1.33 -10.85
C ASN A 61 -3.77 -0.05 -10.45
N GLY A 62 -4.36 -0.66 -9.41
CA GLY A 62 -3.83 -1.91 -8.85
C GLY A 62 -3.67 -3.01 -9.91
N SER A 63 -2.60 -3.79 -9.79
CA SER A 63 -2.20 -4.86 -10.72
C SER A 63 -1.84 -4.43 -12.15
N THR A 64 -1.65 -3.13 -12.40
CA THR A 64 -1.14 -2.63 -13.69
C THR A 64 0.28 -2.09 -13.57
N PRO A 65 1.00 -1.89 -14.69
CA PRO A 65 2.33 -1.24 -14.67
C PRO A 65 2.33 0.17 -14.09
N GLU A 66 1.17 0.85 -14.10
CA GLU A 66 0.96 2.20 -13.56
C GLU A 66 0.49 2.19 -12.10
N GLU A 67 0.59 1.05 -11.41
CA GLU A 67 0.23 0.92 -9.99
C GLU A 67 1.01 1.93 -9.14
N ARG A 68 0.29 2.68 -8.32
CA ARG A 68 0.88 3.60 -7.35
C ARG A 68 0.25 3.39 -5.98
N VAL A 69 1.09 3.12 -4.98
CA VAL A 69 0.66 2.95 -3.60
C VAL A 69 0.98 4.21 -2.78
N VAL A 70 -0.02 4.75 -2.11
CA VAL A 70 0.10 5.89 -1.20
C VAL A 70 -0.27 5.45 0.21
N THR A 71 0.68 5.50 1.13
CA THR A 71 0.44 5.23 2.56
C THR A 71 0.30 6.52 3.36
N ALA A 72 -0.58 6.51 4.36
CA ALA A 72 -0.81 7.65 5.24
C ALA A 72 -1.42 7.18 6.58
N THR A 73 -1.89 8.12 7.39
CA THR A 73 -2.77 7.85 8.53
C THR A 73 -4.19 8.28 8.22
N LEU A 74 -5.17 7.69 8.90
CA LEU A 74 -6.58 8.03 8.74
C LEU A 74 -6.86 9.52 9.00
N GLY A 75 -6.17 10.12 9.97
CA GLY A 75 -6.23 11.55 10.28
C GLY A 75 -5.75 12.44 9.14
N ARG A 76 -4.60 12.11 8.52
CA ARG A 76 -4.08 12.83 7.34
C ARG A 76 -5.09 12.82 6.18
N VAL A 77 -5.81 11.71 6.01
CA VAL A 77 -6.88 11.62 5.00
C VAL A 77 -8.06 12.52 5.37
N ALA A 78 -8.48 12.51 6.63
CA ALA A 78 -9.57 13.35 7.12
C ALA A 78 -9.28 14.86 6.96
N GLU A 79 -8.02 15.25 7.10
CA GLU A 79 -7.53 16.62 6.88
C GLU A 79 -7.42 16.99 5.39
N GLY A 80 -7.62 16.05 4.47
CA GLY A 80 -7.47 16.28 3.03
C GLY A 80 -6.01 16.31 2.55
N GLY A 81 -5.05 16.01 3.41
CA GLY A 81 -3.61 16.06 3.11
C GLY A 81 -3.05 14.88 2.32
N VAL A 82 -3.92 14.12 1.63
CA VAL A 82 -3.54 12.93 0.85
C VAL A 82 -4.04 13.07 -0.58
N GLU A 83 -3.09 13.12 -1.52
CA GLU A 83 -3.34 13.18 -2.96
C GLU A 83 -3.41 11.78 -3.57
N VAL A 84 -4.61 11.44 -4.02
CA VAL A 84 -4.92 10.16 -4.65
C VAL A 84 -5.88 10.33 -5.82
N ARG A 85 -5.72 9.54 -6.87
CA ARG A 85 -6.49 9.57 -8.11
C ARG A 85 -7.26 8.25 -8.29
N PRO A 86 -8.51 8.29 -8.76
CA PRO A 86 -9.22 7.07 -9.15
C PRO A 86 -8.65 6.50 -10.47
N PRO A 87 -8.77 5.18 -10.71
CA PRO A 87 -9.32 4.17 -9.80
C PRO A 87 -8.33 3.82 -8.68
N ALA A 88 -8.83 3.75 -7.44
CA ALA A 88 -8.02 3.29 -6.31
C ALA A 88 -8.83 2.48 -5.30
N VAL A 89 -8.17 1.47 -4.72
CA VAL A 89 -8.66 0.71 -3.56
C VAL A 89 -8.08 1.34 -2.30
N TRP A 90 -8.93 1.67 -1.33
CA TRP A 90 -8.50 2.26 -0.08
C TRP A 90 -8.63 1.25 1.07
N VAL A 91 -7.50 0.88 1.67
CA VAL A 91 -7.40 -0.08 2.77
C VAL A 91 -7.07 0.65 4.07
N ILE A 92 -7.75 0.30 5.16
CA ILE A 92 -7.63 0.94 6.47
C ILE A 92 -7.44 -0.15 7.53
N GLY A 93 -6.36 -0.07 8.31
CA GLY A 93 -6.04 -1.02 9.38
C GLY A 93 -4.57 -1.46 9.42
N GLU A 94 -4.18 -2.13 10.51
CA GLU A 94 -2.78 -2.53 10.77
C GLU A 94 -2.20 -3.45 9.67
N VAL A 95 -3.04 -4.09 8.84
CA VAL A 95 -2.61 -4.86 7.67
C VAL A 95 -1.74 -4.05 6.70
N VAL A 96 -1.92 -2.73 6.65
CA VAL A 96 -1.13 -1.83 5.80
C VAL A 96 0.37 -1.93 6.11
N ARG A 97 0.75 -2.19 7.37
CA ARG A 97 2.16 -2.32 7.79
C ARG A 97 2.83 -3.59 7.27
N VAL A 98 2.06 -4.59 6.84
CA VAL A 98 2.61 -5.82 6.26
C VAL A 98 3.42 -5.50 5.00
N ARG A 99 3.02 -4.46 4.24
CA ARG A 99 3.73 -4.00 3.05
C ARG A 99 5.17 -3.60 3.36
N GLU A 100 5.38 -2.73 4.36
CA GLU A 100 6.73 -2.28 4.76
C GLU A 100 7.62 -3.45 5.16
N ARG A 101 7.04 -4.45 5.85
CA ARG A 101 7.74 -5.67 6.24
C ARG A 101 8.10 -6.54 5.04
N LEU A 102 7.22 -6.64 4.05
CA LEU A 102 7.49 -7.39 2.81
C LEU A 102 8.58 -6.70 1.98
N GLU A 103 8.51 -5.39 1.78
CA GLU A 103 9.55 -4.62 1.08
C GLU A 103 10.91 -4.71 1.78
N ALA A 104 10.92 -4.76 3.12
CA ALA A 104 12.15 -4.99 3.88
C ALA A 104 12.71 -6.40 3.64
N LEU A 105 11.85 -7.41 3.60
CA LEU A 105 12.24 -8.80 3.33
C LEU A 105 12.77 -8.96 1.90
N GLU A 106 12.08 -8.43 0.90
CA GLU A 106 12.50 -8.46 -0.51
C GLU A 106 13.87 -7.81 -0.70
N ARG A 107 14.09 -6.64 -0.08
CA ARG A 107 15.40 -5.98 -0.09
C ARG A 107 16.47 -6.84 0.58
N ALA A 108 16.16 -7.50 1.68
CA ALA A 108 17.09 -8.37 2.37
C ALA A 108 17.45 -9.62 1.53
N VAL A 109 16.47 -10.23 0.86
CA VAL A 109 16.68 -11.38 -0.03
C VAL A 109 17.51 -10.97 -1.25
N ALA A 110 17.15 -9.88 -1.94
CA ALA A 110 17.93 -9.36 -3.06
C ALA A 110 19.35 -8.91 -2.66
N GLY A 111 19.55 -8.52 -1.39
CA GLY A 111 20.87 -8.25 -0.82
C GLY A 111 21.73 -9.51 -0.67
N ARG A 112 21.12 -10.65 -0.32
CA ARG A 112 21.82 -11.94 -0.16
C ARG A 112 22.25 -12.53 -1.50
N GLU A 113 21.38 -12.52 -2.51
CA GLU A 113 21.71 -13.03 -3.85
C GLU A 113 22.89 -12.26 -4.49
N ARG A 114 23.02 -10.96 -4.21
CA ARG A 114 24.17 -10.16 -4.67
C ARG A 114 25.49 -10.49 -3.97
N LEU A 115 25.46 -11.02 -2.76
CA LEU A 115 26.66 -11.45 -2.03
C LEU A 115 27.11 -12.86 -2.44
N GLU A 116 26.21 -13.68 -2.97
CA GLU A 116 26.47 -15.06 -3.39
C GLU A 116 26.88 -15.20 -4.88
N ALA A 117 26.77 -14.12 -5.68
CA ALA A 117 27.23 -14.12 -7.06
C ALA A 117 28.76 -14.26 -7.15
N PRO A 118 29.32 -15.28 -7.83
CA PRO A 118 30.76 -15.46 -7.94
C PRO A 118 31.42 -14.26 -8.63
N THR A 119 32.43 -13.70 -7.99
CA THR A 119 33.28 -12.66 -8.59
C THR A 119 34.11 -13.31 -9.70
N SER A 120 33.56 -13.39 -10.91
CA SER A 120 34.29 -13.83 -12.10
C SER A 120 35.37 -12.79 -12.44
N GLN A 121 36.57 -12.95 -11.87
CA GLN A 121 37.75 -12.26 -12.37
C GLN A 121 38.01 -12.73 -13.82
N PRO A 122 38.21 -11.83 -14.79
CA PRO A 122 38.60 -12.26 -16.13
C PRO A 122 40.03 -12.79 -16.07
N HIS A 123 40.19 -14.11 -16.18
CA HIS A 123 41.48 -14.72 -16.46
C HIS A 123 41.98 -14.21 -17.82
N GLN A 124 43.07 -13.43 -17.80
CA GLN A 124 43.85 -13.13 -19.00
C GLN A 124 44.53 -14.42 -19.48
N THR A 125 44.02 -15.01 -20.55
CA THR A 125 44.75 -16.04 -21.30
C THR A 125 45.66 -15.35 -22.30
N SER A 126 46.94 -15.22 -21.95
CA SER A 126 48.01 -14.83 -22.87
C SER A 126 48.18 -15.92 -23.94
N ILE A 127 47.93 -15.57 -25.20
CA ILE A 127 48.22 -16.42 -26.36
C ILE A 127 49.75 -16.42 -26.59
N PRO A 128 50.43 -17.57 -26.70
CA PRO A 128 51.85 -17.61 -27.05
C PRO A 128 52.03 -17.23 -28.53
N LYS A 129 52.84 -16.21 -28.80
CA LYS A 129 53.34 -15.96 -30.15
C LYS A 129 54.62 -16.78 -30.36
N GLU A 130 54.51 -17.89 -31.07
CA GLU A 130 55.64 -18.40 -31.86
C GLU A 130 55.94 -17.41 -32.98
N VAL A 131 57.24 -17.19 -33.27
CA VAL A 131 57.83 -17.19 -34.62
C VAL A 131 59.32 -16.82 -34.55
N THR A 132 60.12 -17.63 -35.26
CA THR A 132 61.55 -17.57 -35.62
C THR A 132 62.53 -18.25 -34.66
#